data_AF-A0A5A9E2V6-F1
#
_entry.id   AF-A0A5A9E2V6-F1
#
_cell.length_a   1.000
_cell.length_b   1.000
_cell.length_c   1.000
_cell.angle_alpha   90.00
_cell.angle_beta   90.00
_cell.angle_gamma   90.00
#
_symmetry.space_group_name_H-M   'P 1'
#
loop_
_entity.id
_entity.type
_entity.pdbx_description
1 polymer ?
#
loop_
_entity_poly.entity_id
_entity_poly.type
_entity_poly.pdbx_seq_one_letter_code
_entity_poly.pdbx_strand_id
1 'polypeptide(L)'
;MTKIDPSLLYSTVQTKQREGGKDILGKDDFLKILMTQLQNQDPLNPMQDKDFIAQMATFSSLEQMTNLTKTMEKFVDNQSQSQLISYNQFVGKQVTWHKIIESEAGDAPEIQEGQGFVKGVRFKGDSVEFIMEDGTILTPGNISQVNTTDTPEASLVNASLLIGKSVTWNSEDGEMSGIVQSVSKKDSLIWFHTKEGDKISSDKLIKIES
;
A
#
# COMPACT_ATOMS: atom_id res chain seq x y z
N MET A 1 7.91 6.12 -66.40
CA MET A 1 7.77 5.77 -64.98
C MET A 1 6.94 6.86 -64.30
N THR A 2 5.62 6.72 -64.29
CA THR A 2 4.72 7.59 -63.53
C THR A 2 4.55 6.98 -62.14
N LYS A 3 5.09 7.67 -61.12
CA LYS A 3 5.01 7.24 -59.73
C LYS A 3 3.57 7.47 -59.25
N ILE A 4 2.93 6.41 -58.78
CA ILE A 4 1.59 6.48 -58.17
C ILE A 4 1.75 7.20 -56.83
N ASP A 5 1.04 8.32 -56.66
CA ASP A 5 1.06 9.12 -55.43
C ASP A 5 0.22 8.40 -54.34
N PRO A 6 0.82 7.95 -53.21
CA PRO A 6 0.12 7.18 -52.18
C PRO A 6 -0.99 7.94 -51.46
N SER A 7 -1.08 9.27 -51.66
CA SER A 7 -2.07 10.15 -51.04
C SER A 7 -3.49 10.01 -51.59
N LEU A 8 -3.68 9.29 -52.71
CA LEU A 8 -5.01 8.99 -53.27
C LEU A 8 -5.64 7.71 -52.70
N LEU A 9 -4.98 7.02 -51.77
CA LEU A 9 -5.55 5.86 -51.06
C LEU A 9 -6.42 6.29 -49.87
N TYR A 10 -7.42 7.15 -50.13
CA TYR A 10 -8.55 7.33 -49.21
C TYR A 10 -9.65 6.34 -49.57
N SER A 11 -9.49 5.09 -49.14
CA SER A 11 -10.64 4.27 -48.79
C SER A 11 -10.66 4.16 -47.27
N THR A 12 -11.24 5.18 -46.63
CA THR A 12 -11.84 5.03 -45.31
C THR A 12 -12.96 4.00 -45.42
N VAL A 13 -12.59 2.72 -45.48
CA VAL A 13 -13.39 1.68 -44.87
C VAL A 13 -13.27 1.97 -43.38
N GLN A 14 -14.15 2.85 -42.90
CA GLN A 14 -14.65 2.78 -41.55
C GLN A 14 -15.17 1.35 -41.42
N THR A 15 -14.30 0.42 -41.01
CA THR A 15 -14.71 -0.76 -40.28
C THR A 15 -15.36 -0.18 -39.04
N LYS A 16 -16.65 0.10 -39.15
CA LYS A 16 -17.57 0.26 -38.04
C LYS A 16 -17.40 -1.05 -37.30
N GLN A 17 -16.48 -1.04 -36.34
CA GLN A 17 -16.29 -2.08 -35.37
C GLN A 17 -17.70 -2.28 -34.84
N ARG A 18 -18.34 -3.38 -35.24
CA ARG A 18 -19.52 -3.84 -34.54
C ARG A 18 -18.98 -4.02 -33.14
N GLU A 19 -19.26 -3.05 -32.27
CA GLU A 19 -19.32 -3.30 -30.84
C GLU A 19 -20.21 -4.53 -30.78
N GLY A 20 -19.56 -5.68 -30.64
CA GLY A 20 -20.24 -6.94 -30.43
C GLY A 20 -21.13 -6.65 -29.25
N GLY A 21 -22.43 -6.58 -29.54
CA GLY A 21 -23.45 -6.57 -28.52
C GLY A 21 -23.00 -7.58 -27.50
N LYS A 22 -22.97 -7.12 -26.26
CA LYS A 22 -22.72 -7.89 -25.06
C LYS A 22 -23.73 -9.04 -25.07
N ASP A 23 -23.42 -10.09 -25.83
CA ASP A 23 -24.33 -11.17 -26.22
C ASP A 23 -24.35 -12.21 -25.10
N ILE A 24 -24.62 -11.70 -23.91
CA ILE A 24 -25.01 -12.45 -22.75
C ILE A 24 -26.29 -11.72 -22.38
N LEU A 25 -27.44 -12.33 -22.68
CA LEU A 25 -28.73 -11.84 -22.18
C LEU A 25 -28.56 -11.59 -20.68
N GLY A 26 -28.51 -10.32 -20.29
CA GLY A 26 -28.34 -9.96 -18.90
C GLY A 26 -29.60 -10.27 -18.12
N LYS A 27 -29.50 -10.20 -16.78
CA LYS A 27 -30.63 -10.26 -15.85
C LYS A 27 -31.83 -9.38 -16.30
N ASP A 28 -31.56 -8.22 -16.89
CA ASP A 28 -32.59 -7.25 -17.29
C ASP A 28 -33.34 -7.68 -18.56
N ASP A 29 -32.64 -8.27 -19.54
CA ASP A 29 -33.27 -8.86 -20.73
C ASP A 29 -34.04 -10.14 -20.37
N PHE A 30 -33.53 -10.90 -19.39
CA PHE A 30 -34.23 -12.04 -18.79
C PHE A 30 -35.53 -11.64 -18.09
N LEU A 31 -35.52 -10.61 -17.23
CA LEU A 31 -36.73 -10.11 -16.55
C LEU A 31 -37.77 -9.58 -17.55
N LYS A 32 -37.29 -8.98 -18.65
CA LYS A 32 -38.14 -8.48 -19.73
C LYS A 32 -38.79 -9.62 -20.51
N ILE A 33 -38.06 -10.69 -20.81
CA ILE A 33 -38.62 -11.90 -21.43
C ILE A 33 -39.59 -12.59 -20.46
N LEU A 34 -39.26 -12.70 -19.17
CA LEU A 34 -40.13 -13.28 -18.14
C LEU A 34 -41.45 -12.50 -18.02
N MET A 35 -41.41 -11.16 -17.98
CA MET A 35 -42.61 -10.33 -17.99
C MET A 35 -43.43 -10.49 -19.27
N THR A 36 -42.75 -10.56 -20.42
CA THR A 36 -43.41 -10.69 -21.74
C THR A 36 -44.09 -12.05 -21.87
N GLN A 37 -43.50 -13.12 -21.34
CA GLN A 37 -44.11 -14.44 -21.27
C GLN A 37 -45.29 -14.45 -20.29
N LEU A 38 -45.16 -13.89 -19.08
CA LEU A 38 -46.27 -13.76 -18.13
C LEU A 38 -47.48 -13.00 -18.70
N GLN A 39 -47.26 -12.02 -19.57
CA GLN A 39 -48.32 -11.26 -20.24
C GLN A 39 -49.00 -11.99 -21.41
N ASN A 40 -48.37 -13.03 -22.01
CA ASN A 40 -48.82 -13.68 -23.24
C ASN A 40 -49.06 -15.20 -23.12
N GLN A 41 -49.09 -15.78 -21.92
CA GLN A 41 -49.34 -17.21 -21.75
C GLN A 41 -50.82 -17.57 -21.94
N ASP A 42 -51.09 -18.44 -22.91
CA ASP A 42 -52.34 -19.21 -23.00
C ASP A 42 -52.34 -20.27 -21.87
N PRO A 43 -53.37 -20.31 -21.00
CA PRO A 43 -53.40 -21.16 -19.79
C PRO A 43 -53.27 -22.68 -20.03
N LEU A 44 -53.30 -23.16 -21.27
CA LEU A 44 -53.34 -24.59 -21.60
C LEU A 44 -51.97 -25.27 -21.82
N ASN A 45 -50.82 -24.56 -21.87
CA ASN A 45 -49.49 -25.23 -22.01
C ASN A 45 -48.29 -24.47 -21.38
N PRO A 46 -48.07 -24.57 -20.05
CA PRO A 46 -47.04 -23.81 -19.33
C PRO A 46 -45.66 -24.49 -19.18
N MET A 47 -45.34 -25.56 -19.94
CA MET A 47 -44.21 -26.46 -19.61
C MET A 47 -42.91 -26.28 -20.40
N GLN A 48 -42.89 -25.71 -21.61
CA GLN A 48 -41.62 -25.58 -22.39
C GLN A 48 -40.76 -24.37 -21.99
N ASP A 49 -41.34 -23.32 -21.41
CA ASP A 49 -40.58 -22.08 -21.10
C ASP A 49 -39.74 -22.18 -19.81
N LYS A 50 -40.05 -23.14 -18.92
CA LYS A 50 -39.40 -23.24 -17.59
C LYS A 50 -37.96 -23.76 -17.65
N ASP A 51 -37.65 -24.69 -18.54
CA ASP A 51 -36.31 -25.28 -18.62
C ASP A 51 -35.29 -24.29 -19.18
N PHE A 52 -35.69 -23.46 -20.16
CA PHE A 52 -34.86 -22.36 -20.67
C PHE A 52 -34.62 -21.28 -19.61
N ILE A 53 -35.67 -20.93 -18.85
CA ILE A 53 -35.58 -20.00 -17.71
C ILE A 53 -34.61 -20.52 -16.64
N ALA A 54 -34.66 -21.81 -16.31
CA ALA A 54 -33.77 -22.42 -15.33
C ALA A 54 -32.30 -22.39 -15.79
N GLN A 55 -32.03 -22.65 -17.07
CA GLN A 55 -30.68 -22.58 -17.65
C GLN A 55 -30.15 -21.13 -17.67
N MET A 56 -30.97 -20.15 -18.06
CA MET A 56 -30.58 -18.73 -18.04
C MET A 56 -30.33 -18.19 -16.63
N ALA A 57 -31.14 -18.58 -15.65
CA ALA A 57 -30.89 -18.27 -14.25
C ALA A 57 -29.54 -18.84 -13.78
N THR A 58 -29.22 -20.07 -14.20
CA THR A 58 -27.93 -20.72 -13.89
C THR A 58 -26.75 -19.95 -14.51
N PHE A 59 -26.86 -19.54 -15.78
CA PHE A 59 -25.85 -18.71 -16.43
C PHE A 59 -25.70 -17.33 -15.76
N SER A 60 -26.80 -16.68 -15.39
CA SER A 60 -26.78 -15.40 -14.66
C SER A 60 -26.09 -15.52 -13.30
N SER A 61 -26.32 -16.61 -12.58
CA SER A 61 -25.63 -16.90 -11.32
C SER A 61 -24.13 -17.14 -11.52
N LEU A 62 -23.74 -17.87 -12.58
CA LEU A 62 -22.33 -18.08 -12.93
C LEU A 62 -21.64 -16.76 -13.31
N GLU A 63 -22.31 -15.88 -14.06
CA GLU A 63 -21.79 -14.57 -14.43
C GLU A 63 -21.60 -13.69 -13.19
N GLN A 64 -22.58 -13.65 -12.28
CA GLN A 64 -22.46 -12.95 -11.01
C GLN A 64 -21.29 -13.49 -10.17
N MET A 65 -21.13 -14.81 -10.10
CA MET A 65 -20.01 -15.43 -9.40
C MET A 65 -18.66 -15.06 -10.05
N THR A 66 -18.60 -15.06 -11.38
CA THR A 66 -17.41 -14.63 -12.12
C THR A 66 -17.09 -13.14 -11.87
N ASN A 67 -18.10 -12.29 -11.82
CA ASN A 67 -17.94 -10.87 -11.51
C ASN A 67 -17.50 -10.64 -10.05
N LEU A 68 -17.99 -11.47 -9.13
CA LEU A 68 -17.54 -11.47 -7.73
C LEU A 68 -16.07 -11.87 -7.64
N THR A 69 -15.65 -12.95 -8.32
CA THR A 69 -14.25 -13.37 -8.36
C THR A 69 -13.35 -12.25 -8.91
N LYS A 70 -13.73 -11.60 -10.02
CA LYS A 70 -12.99 -10.44 -10.56
C LYS A 70 -12.91 -9.26 -9.60
N THR A 71 -13.96 -9.04 -8.81
CA THR A 71 -13.97 -7.98 -7.80
C THR A 71 -13.05 -8.33 -6.63
N MET A 72 -13.02 -9.60 -6.24
CA MET A 72 -12.10 -10.10 -5.22
C MET A 72 -10.65 -10.03 -5.68
N GLU A 73 -10.34 -10.39 -6.93
CA GLU A 73 -9.01 -10.23 -7.52
C GLU A 73 -8.55 -8.76 -7.44
N LYS A 74 -9.39 -7.82 -7.91
CA LYS A 74 -9.10 -6.38 -7.80
C LYS A 74 -8.93 -5.90 -6.36
N PHE A 75 -9.68 -6.48 -5.42
CA PHE A 75 -9.55 -6.14 -4.01
C PHE A 75 -8.20 -6.60 -3.45
N VAL A 76 -7.78 -7.83 -3.77
CA VAL A 76 -6.46 -8.36 -3.40
C VAL A 76 -5.35 -7.50 -4.01
N ASP A 77 -5.47 -7.10 -5.28
CA ASP A 77 -4.51 -6.21 -5.95
C ASP A 77 -4.38 -4.86 -5.23
N ASN A 78 -5.52 -4.23 -4.90
CA ASN A 78 -5.54 -2.95 -4.16
C ASN A 78 -4.96 -3.10 -2.74
N GLN A 79 -5.21 -4.22 -2.08
CA GLN A 79 -4.66 -4.52 -0.76
C GLN A 79 -3.14 -4.70 -0.81
N SER A 80 -2.63 -5.39 -1.84
CA SER A 80 -1.20 -5.55 -2.11
C SER A 80 -0.52 -4.20 -2.38
N GLN A 81 -1.14 -3.35 -3.20
CA GLN A 81 -0.64 -2.00 -3.45
C GLN A 81 -0.60 -1.14 -2.18
N SER A 82 -1.60 -1.28 -1.29
CA SER A 82 -1.61 -0.57 0.00
C SER A 82 -0.48 -1.04 0.92
N GLN A 83 -0.16 -2.34 0.90
CA GLN A 83 1.00 -2.89 1.62
C GLN A 83 2.33 -2.36 1.05
N LEU A 84 2.43 -2.11 -0.26
CA LEU A 84 3.63 -1.47 -0.82
C LEU A 84 3.90 -0.10 -0.19
N ILE A 85 2.86 0.71 -0.03
CA ILE A 85 2.98 2.04 0.56
C ILE A 85 3.45 1.93 2.01
N SER A 86 2.93 0.96 2.77
CA SER A 86 3.41 0.72 4.12
C SER A 86 4.83 0.17 4.14
N TYR A 87 5.28 -0.63 3.17
CA TYR A 87 6.67 -1.08 3.08
C TYR A 87 7.64 0.02 2.62
N ASN A 88 7.19 0.97 1.78
CA ASN A 88 8.01 2.12 1.39
C ASN A 88 8.43 2.98 2.59
N GLN A 89 7.69 2.96 3.69
CA GLN A 89 8.09 3.67 4.91
C GLN A 89 9.35 3.11 5.58
N PHE A 90 9.79 1.90 5.19
CA PHE A 90 11.01 1.27 5.67
C PHE A 90 12.23 1.74 4.88
N VAL A 91 12.05 2.28 3.67
CA VAL A 91 13.15 2.79 2.85
C VAL A 91 13.87 3.91 3.60
N GLY A 92 15.19 3.81 3.69
CA GLY A 92 16.05 4.70 4.46
C GLY A 92 16.07 4.43 5.97
N LYS A 93 15.25 3.49 6.49
CA LYS A 93 15.32 3.07 7.88
C LYS A 93 16.32 1.94 8.06
N GLN A 94 16.97 1.92 9.22
CA GLN A 94 17.80 0.80 9.63
C GLN A 94 16.88 -0.33 10.14
N VAL A 95 17.16 -1.55 9.72
CA VAL A 95 16.41 -2.74 10.14
C VAL A 95 17.36 -3.81 10.65
N THR A 96 16.92 -4.54 11.66
CA THR A 96 17.54 -5.79 12.10
C THR A 96 16.81 -6.93 11.43
N TRP A 97 17.54 -7.86 10.82
CA TRP A 97 16.99 -8.95 10.05
C TRP A 97 17.60 -10.30 10.43
N HIS A 98 16.85 -11.35 10.14
CA HIS A 98 17.30 -12.73 10.30
C HIS A 98 16.92 -13.55 9.06
N LYS A 99 17.80 -14.47 8.68
CA LYS A 99 17.60 -15.39 7.56
C LYS A 99 17.96 -16.79 7.99
N ILE A 100 17.06 -17.73 7.75
CA ILE A 100 17.31 -19.14 7.97
C ILE A 100 18.04 -19.67 6.74
N ILE A 101 19.20 -20.28 6.96
CA ILE A 101 19.98 -20.98 5.94
C ILE A 101 19.91 -22.47 6.27
N GLU A 102 19.40 -23.27 5.34
CA GLU A 102 19.45 -24.72 5.46
C GLU A 102 20.90 -25.18 5.32
N SER A 103 21.42 -25.84 6.34
CA SER A 103 22.75 -26.43 6.30
C SER A 103 22.73 -27.68 5.42
N GLU A 104 23.59 -27.73 4.40
CA GLU A 104 23.71 -28.88 3.47
C GLU A 104 24.12 -30.19 4.18
N ALA A 105 24.53 -30.13 5.45
CA ALA A 105 25.06 -31.27 6.20
C ALA A 105 24.01 -32.06 7.02
N GLY A 106 22.73 -31.73 6.94
CA GLY A 106 21.69 -32.38 7.76
C GLY A 106 21.68 -31.95 9.23
N ASP A 107 22.39 -30.87 9.55
CA ASP A 107 22.34 -30.20 10.84
C ASP A 107 21.16 -29.22 10.93
N ALA A 108 20.83 -28.81 12.17
CA ALA A 108 19.76 -27.85 12.43
C ALA A 108 19.93 -26.55 11.61
N PRO A 109 18.83 -25.93 11.15
CA PRO A 109 18.89 -24.69 10.37
C PRO A 109 19.66 -23.60 11.11
N GLU A 110 20.61 -22.96 10.43
CA GLU A 110 21.41 -21.88 11.00
C GLU A 110 20.70 -20.54 10.75
N ILE A 111 20.60 -19.70 11.80
CA ILE A 111 20.01 -18.37 11.71
C ILE A 111 21.13 -17.36 11.51
N GLN A 112 21.18 -16.75 10.33
CA GLN A 112 22.04 -15.60 10.06
C GLN A 112 21.31 -14.32 10.45
N GLU A 113 21.89 -13.53 11.34
CA GLU A 113 21.36 -12.22 11.74
C GLU A 113 22.25 -11.08 11.24
N GLY A 114 21.64 -9.93 10.96
CA GLY A 114 22.35 -8.75 10.50
C GLY A 114 21.56 -7.46 10.73
N GLN A 115 22.25 -6.34 10.56
CA GLN A 115 21.65 -5.02 10.57
C GLN A 115 22.06 -4.25 9.30
N GLY A 116 21.14 -3.47 8.75
CA GLY A 116 21.45 -2.63 7.60
C GLY A 116 20.35 -1.63 7.28
N PHE A 117 20.62 -0.73 6.34
CA PHE A 117 19.64 0.22 5.83
C PHE A 117 18.90 -0.36 4.63
N VAL A 118 17.59 -0.13 4.57
CA VAL A 118 16.77 -0.49 3.42
C VAL A 118 16.97 0.55 2.32
N LYS A 119 17.54 0.14 1.19
CA LYS A 119 17.73 0.98 0.00
C LYS A 119 16.44 1.16 -0.80
N GLY A 120 15.58 0.14 -0.83
CA GLY A 120 14.34 0.19 -1.60
C GLY A 120 13.44 -1.02 -1.38
N VAL A 121 12.24 -0.94 -1.93
CA VAL A 121 11.24 -2.02 -1.93
C VAL A 121 10.81 -2.30 -3.35
N ARG A 122 10.69 -3.58 -3.72
CA ARG A 122 10.25 -4.02 -5.05
C ARG A 122 9.22 -5.14 -4.93
N PHE A 123 8.28 -5.18 -5.86
CA PHE A 123 7.42 -6.34 -6.09
C PHE A 123 8.04 -7.29 -7.10
N LYS A 124 8.04 -8.59 -6.78
CA LYS A 124 8.40 -9.66 -7.70
C LYS A 124 7.27 -10.69 -7.72
N GLY A 125 6.30 -10.48 -8.62
CA GLY A 125 5.04 -11.23 -8.60
C GLY A 125 4.22 -10.81 -7.39
N ASP A 126 3.85 -11.78 -6.55
CA ASP A 126 3.06 -11.55 -5.33
C ASP A 126 3.90 -11.23 -4.09
N SER A 127 5.23 -11.40 -4.15
CA SER A 127 6.09 -11.18 -2.99
C SER A 127 6.74 -9.79 -3.02
N VAL A 128 6.85 -9.22 -1.82
CA VAL A 128 7.61 -8.00 -1.58
C VAL A 128 9.05 -8.36 -1.22
N GLU A 129 9.99 -7.68 -1.86
CA GLU A 129 11.42 -7.79 -1.61
C GLU A 129 11.95 -6.43 -1.13
N PHE A 130 12.57 -6.43 0.05
CA PHE A 130 13.41 -5.36 0.55
C PHE A 130 14.81 -5.52 -0.05
N ILE A 131 15.32 -4.45 -0.63
CA ILE A 131 16.69 -4.35 -1.11
C ILE A 131 17.48 -3.56 -0.09
N MET A 132 18.45 -4.21 0.53
CA MET A 132 19.35 -3.60 1.51
C MET A 132 20.49 -2.83 0.80
N GLU A 133 21.16 -1.92 1.49
CA GLU A 133 22.29 -1.15 0.91
C GLU A 133 23.48 -2.02 0.50
N ASP A 134 23.72 -3.12 1.22
CA ASP A 134 24.74 -4.13 0.90
C ASP A 134 24.37 -5.01 -0.30
N GLY A 135 23.16 -4.85 -0.86
CA GLY A 135 22.62 -5.65 -1.95
C GLY A 135 21.87 -6.91 -1.49
N THR A 136 21.80 -7.17 -0.18
CA THR A 136 21.03 -8.29 0.37
C THR A 136 19.54 -8.11 0.07
N ILE A 137 18.89 -9.17 -0.37
CA ILE A 137 17.45 -9.18 -0.62
C ILE A 137 16.76 -9.92 0.52
N LEU A 138 15.78 -9.26 1.14
CA LEU A 138 15.03 -9.77 2.28
C LEU A 138 13.53 -9.71 1.98
N THR A 139 12.76 -10.61 2.58
CA THR A 139 11.30 -10.54 2.57
C THR A 139 10.80 -9.84 3.85
N PRO A 140 9.55 -9.35 3.90
CA PRO A 140 8.98 -8.80 5.13
C PRO A 140 9.10 -9.72 6.35
N GLY A 141 9.04 -11.04 6.15
CA GLY A 141 9.20 -12.02 7.23
C GLY A 141 10.60 -12.08 7.83
N ASN A 142 11.63 -11.57 7.11
CA ASN A 142 13.00 -11.54 7.61
C ASN A 142 13.28 -10.31 8.49
N ILE A 143 12.44 -9.28 8.44
CA ILE A 143 12.63 -8.05 9.22
C ILE A 143 12.15 -8.27 10.65
N SER A 144 13.08 -8.34 11.59
CA SER A 144 12.77 -8.52 13.02
C SER A 144 12.41 -7.21 13.70
N GLN A 145 13.09 -6.13 13.36
CA GLN A 145 12.92 -4.82 13.99
C GLN A 145 13.23 -3.69 13.01
N VAL A 146 12.46 -2.60 13.09
CA VAL A 146 12.78 -1.34 12.43
C VAL A 146 13.36 -0.39 13.46
N ASN A 147 14.63 -0.07 13.32
CA ASN A 147 15.30 0.93 14.14
C ASN A 147 14.93 2.30 13.56
N THR A 148 14.01 2.99 14.22
CA THR A 148 13.75 4.39 13.92
C THR A 148 14.89 5.21 14.50
N THR A 149 15.71 5.81 13.64
CA THR A 149 16.73 6.80 14.03
C THR A 149 16.12 8.07 14.64
N ASP A 150 14.81 8.26 14.51
CA ASP A 150 14.06 9.13 15.41
C ASP A 150 13.88 8.39 16.75
N THR A 151 14.81 8.62 17.67
CA THR A 151 14.57 8.35 19.09
C THR A 151 13.23 9.00 19.49
N PRO A 152 12.29 8.26 20.09
CA PRO A 152 11.01 8.83 20.57
C PRO A 152 11.19 10.05 21.48
N GLU A 153 12.32 10.14 22.17
CA GLU A 153 12.69 11.27 23.04
C GLU A 153 13.03 12.56 22.28
N ALA A 154 13.33 12.48 20.97
CA ALA A 154 13.74 13.62 20.14
C ALA A 154 12.80 13.87 18.94
N SER A 155 11.51 13.51 19.06
CA SER A 155 10.50 13.98 18.12
C SER A 155 10.23 15.47 18.36
N LEU A 156 10.28 16.29 17.29
CA LEU A 156 9.95 17.72 17.38
C LEU A 156 8.55 17.94 17.96
N VAL A 157 7.63 17.00 17.70
CA VAL A 157 6.28 17.00 18.26
C VAL A 157 6.33 16.85 19.79
N ASN A 158 7.08 15.89 20.31
CA ASN A 158 7.21 15.68 21.76
C ASN A 158 7.90 16.87 22.44
N ALA A 159 8.96 17.39 21.81
CA ALA A 159 9.63 18.56 22.34
C ALA A 159 8.76 19.83 22.29
N SER A 160 7.86 19.96 21.30
CA SER A 160 6.93 21.09 21.24
C SER A 160 5.95 21.13 22.44
N LEU A 161 5.68 19.99 23.08
CA LEU A 161 4.86 19.93 24.30
C LEU A 161 5.55 20.58 25.50
N LEU A 162 6.87 20.80 25.42
CA LEU A 162 7.65 21.47 26.46
C LEU A 162 7.62 22.99 26.33
N ILE A 163 7.09 23.54 25.23
CA ILE A 163 6.94 24.99 25.08
C ILE A 163 6.02 25.52 26.18
N GLY A 164 6.53 26.50 26.94
CA GLY A 164 5.87 27.07 28.11
C GLY A 164 6.18 26.36 29.43
N LYS A 165 6.83 25.18 29.40
CA LYS A 165 7.28 24.47 30.61
C LYS A 165 8.66 24.96 31.08
N SER A 166 8.93 24.76 32.37
CA SER A 166 10.22 25.04 32.99
C SER A 166 11.13 23.83 32.82
N VAL A 167 12.32 24.05 32.28
CA VAL A 167 13.32 23.00 32.06
C VAL A 167 14.62 23.37 32.75
N THR A 168 15.30 22.38 33.32
CA THR A 168 16.61 22.51 33.96
C THR A 168 17.66 21.79 33.13
N TRP A 169 18.80 22.42 32.90
CA TRP A 169 19.91 21.88 32.11
C TRP A 169 21.26 22.11 32.80
N ASN A 170 22.25 21.33 32.39
CA ASN A 170 23.62 21.49 32.86
C ASN A 170 24.35 22.54 32.01
N SER A 171 24.81 23.63 32.62
CA SER A 171 25.67 24.65 32.00
C SER A 171 27.09 24.58 32.58
N GLU A 172 28.06 25.21 31.93
CA GLU A 172 29.45 25.27 32.43
C GLU A 172 29.55 25.95 33.81
N ASP A 173 28.59 26.82 34.12
CA ASP A 173 28.48 27.55 35.39
C ASP A 173 27.55 26.86 36.43
N GLY A 174 27.06 25.65 36.15
CA GLY A 174 26.18 24.87 37.03
C GLY A 174 24.78 24.62 36.45
N GLU A 175 23.85 24.16 37.30
CA GLU A 175 22.47 23.91 36.90
C GLU A 175 21.70 25.22 36.67
N MET A 176 21.18 25.38 35.46
CA MET A 176 20.35 26.52 35.08
C MET A 176 18.93 26.06 34.77
N SER A 177 17.95 26.92 35.03
CA SER A 177 16.54 26.63 34.79
C SER A 177 15.88 27.78 34.05
N GLY A 178 14.94 27.47 33.15
CA GLY A 178 14.32 28.47 32.28
C GLY A 178 13.08 27.94 31.57
N ILE A 179 12.22 28.87 31.15
CA ILE A 179 10.98 28.52 30.44
C ILE A 179 11.26 28.39 28.94
N VAL A 180 10.91 27.25 28.35
CA VAL A 180 11.03 27.03 26.90
C VAL A 180 10.05 27.95 26.16
N GLN A 181 10.55 28.73 25.21
CA GLN A 181 9.76 29.59 24.34
C GLN A 181 9.54 28.98 22.96
N SER A 182 10.55 28.28 22.42
CA SER A 182 10.44 27.62 21.12
C SER A 182 11.36 26.42 21.01
N VAL A 183 11.06 25.56 20.04
CA VAL A 183 11.81 24.33 19.77
C VAL A 183 12.12 24.25 18.28
N SER A 184 13.32 23.79 17.95
CA SER A 184 13.77 23.60 16.57
C SER A 184 14.54 22.30 16.42
N LYS A 185 14.45 21.63 15.26
CA LYS A 185 15.26 20.46 14.91
C LYS A 185 16.32 20.87 13.90
N LYS A 186 17.59 20.61 14.19
CA LYS A 186 18.72 20.84 13.28
C LYS A 186 19.69 19.67 13.40
N ASP A 187 20.14 19.11 12.27
CA ASP A 187 21.09 18.00 12.22
C ASP A 187 20.63 16.79 13.07
N SER A 188 19.32 16.49 13.00
CA SER A 188 18.63 15.48 13.82
C SER A 188 18.59 15.71 15.33
N LEU A 189 19.19 16.79 15.83
CA LEU A 189 19.15 17.18 17.24
C LEU A 189 18.07 18.22 17.51
N ILE A 190 17.41 18.11 18.66
CA ILE A 190 16.44 19.09 19.12
C ILE A 190 17.12 20.18 19.94
N TRP A 191 16.73 21.41 19.65
CA TRP A 191 17.19 22.62 20.31
C TRP A 191 15.99 23.34 20.93
N PHE A 192 16.09 23.63 22.22
CA PHE A 192 15.18 24.44 23.00
C PHE A 192 15.74 25.85 23.11
N HIS A 193 14.88 26.85 22.92
CA HIS A 193 15.21 28.25 23.15
C HIS A 193 14.38 28.75 24.34
N THR A 194 15.03 29.26 25.37
CA THR A 194 14.35 29.79 26.56
C THR A 194 13.94 31.24 26.37
N LYS A 195 13.02 31.72 27.21
CA LYS A 195 12.66 33.15 27.26
C LYS A 195 13.83 34.07 27.61
N GLU A 196 14.86 33.53 28.26
CA GLU A 196 16.07 34.26 28.65
C GLU A 196 17.09 34.37 27.51
N GLY A 197 16.81 33.71 26.38
CA GLY A 197 17.65 33.73 25.17
C GLY A 197 18.64 32.56 25.09
N ASP A 198 18.62 31.64 26.06
CA ASP A 198 19.52 30.48 26.07
C ASP A 198 19.08 29.44 25.05
N LYS A 199 20.08 28.82 24.42
CA LYS A 199 19.89 27.73 23.46
C LYS A 199 20.44 26.44 24.04
N ILE A 200 19.55 25.50 24.32
CA ILE A 200 19.87 24.22 24.97
C ILE A 200 19.58 23.08 24.01
N SER A 201 20.51 22.14 23.91
CA SER A 201 20.32 20.91 23.17
C SER A 201 19.63 19.84 24.04
N SER A 202 18.83 18.97 23.42
CA SER A 202 18.02 17.97 24.14
C SER A 202 18.82 17.02 25.03
N ASP A 203 20.09 16.77 24.70
CA ASP A 203 21.03 15.94 25.47
C ASP A 203 21.50 16.58 26.78
N LYS A 204 21.35 17.90 26.94
CA LYS A 204 21.79 18.64 28.14
C LYS A 204 20.68 18.84 29.18
N LEU A 205 19.45 18.43 28.87
CA LEU A 205 18.33 18.54 29.80
C LEU A 205 18.48 17.55 30.96
N ILE A 206 18.33 18.05 32.18
CA ILE A 206 18.40 17.27 33.42
C ILE A 206 16.99 17.01 33.96
N LYS A 207 16.10 18.02 33.89
CA LYS A 207 14.77 17.96 34.50
C LYS A 207 13.75 18.77 33.71
N ILE A 208 12.52 18.29 33.69
CA ILE A 208 11.36 18.99 33.12
C ILE A 208 10.33 19.13 34.26
N GLU A 209 9.97 20.37 34.59
CA GLU A 209 8.91 20.66 35.55
C GLU A 209 7.63 21.02 34.80
N SER A 210 6.51 20.46 35.26
CA SER A 210 5.23 20.54 34.54
C SER A 210 4.42 21.78 34.83
#